data_AF-A0A0K1PVL9-F1
#
_entry.id   AF-A0A0K1PVL9-F1
#
_cell.length_a   1.000
_cell.length_b   1.000
_cell.length_c   1.000
_cell.angle_alpha   90.00
_cell.angle_beta   90.00
_cell.angle_gamma   90.00
#
_symmetry.space_group_name_H-M   'P 1'
#
loop_
_entity.id
_entity.type
_entity.pdbx_description
1 polymer ?
#
loop_
_entity_poly.entity_id
_entity_poly.type
_entity_poly.pdbx_seq_one_letter_code
_entity_poly.pdbx_strand_id
1 'polypeptide(L)'
;MKRPLWLVGTAGFIVLLHGAARALGWADHTSVVAGMPLSNLSPILGPAFIVLHLVVVIVAPTLAVAALLDALLRRAHRPLVPTSNDDLVP
;
A
#
# COMPACT_ATOMS: atom_id res chain seq x y z
N MET A 1 5.40 9.52 -16.96
CA MET A 1 4.24 9.33 -16.06
C MET A 1 4.61 8.32 -14.97
N LYS A 2 4.91 8.74 -13.73
CA LYS A 2 5.35 7.86 -12.62
C LYS A 2 4.28 7.61 -11.53
N ARG A 3 3.11 8.26 -11.65
CA ARG A 3 2.05 8.27 -10.62
C ARG A 3 1.59 6.87 -10.14
N PRO A 4 1.32 5.88 -11.02
CA PRO A 4 0.89 4.56 -10.54
C PRO A 4 2.00 3.84 -9.76
N LEU A 5 3.26 4.06 -10.13
CA LEU A 5 4.41 3.46 -9.46
C LEU A 5 4.58 3.99 -8.02
N TRP A 6 4.28 5.28 -7.81
CA TRP A 6 4.31 5.89 -6.48
C TRP A 6 3.21 5.33 -5.57
N LEU A 7 1.99 5.11 -6.09
CA LEU A 7 0.89 4.55 -5.29
C LEU A 7 1.21 3.13 -4.82
N VAL A 8 1.74 2.29 -5.71
CA VAL A 8 2.17 0.93 -5.38
C VAL A 8 3.36 0.95 -4.43
N GLY A 9 4.34 1.83 -4.65
CA GLY A 9 5.50 2.00 -3.76
C GLY A 9 5.09 2.39 -2.34
N THR A 10 4.19 3.36 -2.20
CA THR A 10 3.67 3.78 -0.89
C THR A 10 2.89 2.67 -0.20
N ALA A 11 2.04 1.94 -0.92
CA ALA A 11 1.31 0.80 -0.36
C ALA A 11 2.27 -0.31 0.13
N GLY A 12 3.28 -0.65 -0.67
CA GLY A 12 4.30 -1.62 -0.30
C GLY A 12 5.12 -1.18 0.91
N PHE A 13 5.49 0.10 1.00
CA PHE A 13 6.20 0.66 2.14
C PHE A 13 5.39 0.55 3.44
N ILE A 14 4.10 0.87 3.39
CA ILE A 14 3.19 0.75 4.56
C ILE A 14 3.12 -0.70 5.05
N VAL A 15 2.99 -1.66 4.13
CA VAL A 15 2.94 -3.09 4.47
C VAL A 15 4.26 -3.57 5.08
N LEU A 16 5.40 -3.15 4.52
CA LEU A 16 6.73 -3.45 5.07
C LEU A 16 6.90 -2.87 6.47
N LEU A 17 6.51 -1.62 6.69
CA LEU A 17 6.58 -0.95 7.99
C LEU A 17 5.76 -1.71 9.03
N HIS A 18 4.57 -2.18 8.66
CA HIS A 18 3.73 -3.00 9.55
C HIS A 18 4.35 -4.36 9.87
N GLY A 19 4.94 -5.03 8.88
CA GLY A 19 5.67 -6.28 9.09
C GLY A 19 6.86 -6.10 10.04
N ALA A 20 7.63 -5.03 9.86
CA ALA A 20 8.74 -4.68 10.74
C ALA A 20 8.26 -4.38 12.17
N ALA A 21 7.20 -3.57 12.33
CA ALA A 21 6.62 -3.28 13.64
C ALA A 21 6.16 -4.56 14.35
N ARG A 22 5.56 -5.50 13.61
CA ARG A 22 5.15 -6.80 14.16
C ARG A 22 6.36 -7.64 14.57
N ALA A 23 7.42 -7.69 13.77
CA ALA A 23 8.66 -8.42 14.08
C ALA A 23 9.41 -7.84 15.28
N LEU A 24 9.29 -6.53 15.52
CA LEU A 24 9.84 -5.83 16.69
C LEU A 24 9.00 -6.01 17.97
N GLY A 25 7.96 -6.85 17.95
CA GLY A 25 7.12 -7.11 19.12
C GLY A 25 6.15 -5.98 19.47
N TRP A 26 5.91 -5.03 18.56
CA TRP A 26 4.95 -3.94 18.84
C TRP A 26 3.52 -4.46 19.03
N ALA A 27 3.20 -5.59 18.38
CA ALA A 27 1.95 -6.30 18.57
C ALA A 27 1.74 -6.76 20.02
N ASP A 28 2.81 -7.11 20.73
CA ASP A 28 2.75 -7.59 22.12
C ASP A 28 2.36 -6.47 23.10
N HIS A 29 2.51 -5.21 22.69
CA HIS A 29 2.05 -4.05 23.46
C HIS A 29 0.55 -3.76 23.29
N THR A 30 -0.14 -4.46 22.40
CA THR A 30 -1.61 -4.34 22.26
C THR A 30 -2.37 -5.25 23.22
N SER A 31 -1.71 -6.24 23.83
CA SER A 31 -2.36 -7.23 24.70
C SER A 31 -2.53 -6.78 26.15
N VAL A 32 -2.63 -5.47 26.42
CA VAL A 32 -2.97 -4.94 27.77
C VAL A 32 -4.26 -5.56 28.32
N VAL A 33 -5.14 -6.03 27.43
CA VAL A 33 -6.39 -6.75 27.74
C VAL A 33 -6.15 -8.17 28.30
N ALA A 34 -4.99 -8.80 28.08
CA ALA A 34 -4.70 -10.20 28.42
C ALA A 34 -3.93 -10.40 29.75
N GLY A 35 -3.79 -9.37 30.58
CA GLY A 35 -3.21 -9.50 31.94
C GLY A 35 -1.69 -9.66 31.99
N MET A 36 -0.96 -9.34 30.92
CA MET A 36 0.51 -9.37 30.89
C MET A 36 1.13 -8.09 31.49
N PRO A 37 2.33 -8.17 32.11
CA PRO A 37 2.98 -7.01 32.70
C PRO A 37 3.26 -5.93 31.66
N LEU A 38 2.74 -4.72 31.92
CA LEU A 38 2.93 -3.54 31.07
C LEU A 38 4.41 -3.15 31.03
N SER A 39 5.00 -3.15 29.84
CA SER A 39 6.25 -2.41 29.64
C SER A 39 5.96 -0.90 29.68
N ASN A 40 6.90 -0.09 30.15
CA ASN A 40 6.77 1.38 30.19
C ASN A 40 6.46 2.00 28.81
N LEU A 41 6.73 1.30 27.71
CA LEU A 41 6.49 1.76 26.33
C LEU A 41 5.12 1.35 25.76
N SER A 42 4.41 0.44 26.43
CA SER A 42 3.10 -0.07 26.01
C SER A 42 2.04 0.99 25.70
N PRO A 43 1.88 2.10 26.47
CA PRO A 43 0.86 3.11 26.18
C PRO A 43 1.10 3.89 24.88
N ILE A 44 2.31 3.83 24.31
CA ILE A 44 2.62 4.49 23.03
C ILE A 44 2.64 3.46 21.90
N LEU A 45 3.35 2.33 22.10
CA LEU A 45 3.55 1.32 21.07
C LEU A 45 2.25 0.58 20.69
N GLY A 46 1.38 0.30 21.65
CA GLY A 46 0.09 -0.35 21.40
C GLY A 46 -0.82 0.47 20.47
N PRO A 47 -1.19 1.71 20.83
CA PRO A 47 -1.99 2.59 19.97
C PRO A 47 -1.32 2.86 18.61
N ALA A 48 0.00 3.08 18.59
CA ALA A 48 0.73 3.29 17.33
C ALA A 48 0.64 2.07 16.40
N PHE A 49 0.75 0.86 16.95
CA PHE A 49 0.59 -0.38 16.17
C PHE A 49 -0.83 -0.55 15.64
N ILE A 50 -1.87 -0.22 16.44
CA ILE A 50 -3.27 -0.27 16.00
C ILE A 50 -3.51 0.71 14.85
N VAL A 51 -3.05 1.96 14.97
CA VAL A 51 -3.17 2.96 13.90
C VAL A 51 -2.45 2.49 12.64
N LEU A 52 -1.21 1.99 12.77
CA LEU A 52 -0.46 1.45 11.64
C LEU A 52 -1.19 0.27 10.99
N HIS A 53 -1.76 -0.63 11.79
CA HIS A 53 -2.55 -1.76 11.30
C HIS A 53 -3.81 -1.29 10.54
N LEU A 54 -4.53 -0.29 11.06
CA LEU A 54 -5.69 0.28 10.37
C LEU A 54 -5.30 0.92 9.03
N VAL A 55 -4.17 1.62 8.98
CA VAL A 55 -3.62 2.19 7.74
C VAL A 55 -3.32 1.07 6.73
N VAL A 56 -2.78 -0.06 7.17
CA VAL A 56 -2.51 -1.23 6.31
C VAL A 56 -3.80 -1.86 5.81
N VAL A 57 -4.83 -1.98 6.64
CA VAL A 57 -6.10 -2.64 6.28
C VAL A 57 -6.98 -1.75 5.38
N ILE A 58 -6.87 -0.42 5.48
CA ILE A 58 -7.73 0.52 4.75
C ILE A 58 -6.98 1.21 3.61
N VAL A 59 -5.87 1.88 3.92
CA VAL A 59 -5.18 2.77 2.98
C VAL A 59 -4.43 1.96 1.93
N ALA A 60 -3.70 0.92 2.32
CA ALA A 60 -2.93 0.13 1.35
C ALA A 60 -3.81 -0.55 0.29
N PRO A 61 -4.95 -1.19 0.61
CA PRO A 61 -5.88 -1.72 -0.39
C PRO A 61 -6.49 -0.63 -1.26
N THR A 62 -6.86 0.51 -0.68
CA THR A 62 -7.41 1.64 -1.44
C THR A 62 -6.39 2.15 -2.47
N LEU A 63 -5.11 2.29 -2.09
CA LEU A 63 -4.03 2.67 -3.00
C LEU A 63 -3.78 1.61 -4.08
N ALA A 64 -3.85 0.32 -3.74
CA ALA A 64 -3.70 -0.77 -4.70
C ALA A 64 -4.83 -0.77 -5.74
N VAL A 65 -6.09 -0.60 -5.30
CA VAL A 65 -7.25 -0.48 -6.21
C VAL A 65 -7.13 0.76 -7.09
N ALA A 66 -6.72 1.91 -6.53
CA ALA A 66 -6.51 3.13 -7.31
C ALA A 66 -5.43 2.95 -8.39
N ALA A 67 -4.32 2.29 -8.05
CA ALA A 67 -3.26 1.99 -9.00
C ALA A 67 -3.73 1.04 -10.11
N LEU A 68 -4.53 0.02 -9.76
CA LEU A 68 -5.11 -0.91 -10.73
C LEU A 68 -6.08 -0.20 -11.68
N LEU A 69 -6.96 0.66 -11.17
CA LEU A 69 -7.89 1.44 -11.98
C LEU A 69 -7.17 2.40 -12.93
N ASP A 70 -6.13 3.12 -12.46
CA ASP A 70 -5.32 3.99 -13.32
C ASP A 70 -4.62 3.20 -14.44
N ALA A 71 -4.12 1.99 -14.14
CA ALA A 71 -3.52 1.11 -15.15
C ALA A 71 -4.55 0.62 -16.20
N LEU A 72 -5.75 0.21 -15.76
CA LEU A 72 -6.83 -0.24 -16.65
C LEU A 72 -7.34 0.90 -17.54
N LEU A 73 -7.56 2.09 -16.97
CA LEU A 73 -8.03 3.26 -17.73
C LEU A 73 -7.01 3.70 -18.79
N ARG A 74 -5.72 3.69 -18.45
CA ARG A 74 -4.63 3.97 -19.42
C ARG A 74 -4.58 2.93 -20.55
N ARG A 75 -4.87 1.67 -20.25
CA ARG A 75 -4.92 0.60 -21.26
C ARG A 75 -6.14 0.77 -22.17
N ALA A 76 -7.30 1.11 -21.62
CA ALA A 76 -8.52 1.35 -22.39
C ALA A 76 -8.43 2.59 -23.29
N HIS A 77 -7.71 3.63 -22.86
CA HIS A 77 -7.51 4.87 -23.62
C HIS A 77 -6.29 4.84 -24.56
N ARG A 78 -5.61 3.70 -24.76
CA ARG A 78 -4.56 3.62 -25.78
C ARG A 78 -5.25 3.62 -27.15
N PRO A 79 -5.06 4.66 -27.99
CA PRO A 79 -5.54 4.60 -29.36
C PRO A 79 -4.82 3.44 -30.05
N LEU A 80 -5.59 2.60 -30.75
CA LEU A 80 -5.06 1.66 -31.73
C LEU A 80 -4.48 2.51 -32.86
N VAL A 81 -3.20 2.87 -32.76
CA VAL A 81 -2.49 3.52 -33.86
C VAL A 81 -2.49 2.52 -35.02
N PRO A 82 -3.09 2.84 -36.19
CA PRO A 82 -2.92 2.02 -37.37
C PRO A 82 -1.46 2.16 -37.81
N THR A 83 -0.72 1.05 -37.77
CA THR A 83 0.67 0.97 -38.22
C THR A 83 0.72 0.63 -39.71
N SER A 84 0.13 1.46 -40.57
CA SER A 84 0.31 1.32 -42.02
C SER A 84 0.73 2.66 -42.62
N ASN A 85 2.05 2.83 -42.71
CA ASN A 85 2.69 3.77 -43.64
C ASN A 85 2.93 3.10 -45.02
N ASP A 86 2.37 1.91 -45.26
CA ASP A 86 2.62 1.12 -46.48
C ASP A 86 1.84 1.63 -47.71
N ASP A 87 1.04 2.70 -47.58
CA ASP A 87 0.20 3.22 -48.68
C ASP A 87 0.79 4.46 -49.40
N LEU A 88 2.07 4.79 -49.21
CA LEU A 88 2.69 5.97 -49.83
C LEU A 88 4.01 5.66 -50.53
N VAL A 89 4.01 4.71 -51.47
CA VAL A 89 5.01 4.64 -52.54
C VAL A 89 4.30 4.31 -53.86
N PRO A 90 4.10 5.28 -54.78
CA PRO A 90 3.74 4.99 -56.16
C PRO A 90 4.94 4.47 -56.97
#